data_AF-A0A2V9IPL4-F1
#
_entry.id   AF-A0A2V9IPL4-F1
#
_cell.length_a   1.000
_cell.length_b   1.000
_cell.length_c   1.000
_cell.angle_alpha   90.00
_cell.angle_beta   90.00
_cell.angle_gamma   90.00
#
_symmetry.space_group_name_H-M   'P 1'
#
loop_
_entity.id
_entity.type
_entity.pdbx_description
1 polymer ?
#
loop_
_entity_poly.entity_id
_entity_poly.type
_entity_poly.pdbx_seq_one_letter_code
_entity_poly.pdbx_strand_id
1 'polypeptide(L)'
;MKRDKRRKGAGSGLLHNMSGAPQAQIQHKSPHRRVCGAGVIFALENIDADPEKLLRSVERQASNLSTDKRSWLLRHVAGQAALTEAEVERDLRERINAHALTLPLPPAALVTDRAENGDERCTDLLSIITVLAKSSGHVYLRDKEPNLAQIRPGRRVILLFPGGRADTESRSARILRV
;
A
#
# COMPACT_ATOMS: atom_id res chain seq x y z
N MET A 1 -36.38 -14.95 58.95
CA MET A 1 -36.63 -15.13 57.49
C MET A 1 -35.91 -14.04 56.70
N LYS A 2 -35.44 -14.37 55.49
CA LYS A 2 -34.63 -13.61 54.49
C LYS A 2 -33.11 -13.73 54.71
N ARG A 3 -32.45 -14.81 54.24
CA ARG A 3 -32.00 -15.19 52.87
C ARG A 3 -30.84 -14.35 52.31
N ASP A 4 -29.65 -14.89 52.58
CA ASP A 4 -28.45 -15.06 51.75
C ASP A 4 -28.50 -14.66 50.26
N LYS A 5 -27.43 -13.98 49.77
CA LYS A 5 -26.78 -14.27 48.48
C LYS A 5 -25.45 -13.51 48.31
N ARG A 6 -24.36 -14.25 48.51
CA ARG A 6 -23.03 -13.98 47.91
C ARG A 6 -23.14 -13.80 46.39
N ARG A 7 -22.41 -12.84 45.81
CA ARG A 7 -21.70 -13.03 44.53
C ARG A 7 -20.34 -12.32 44.53
N LYS A 8 -19.30 -13.16 44.53
CA LYS A 8 -17.95 -12.87 44.04
C LYS A 8 -18.03 -12.42 42.59
N GLY A 9 -17.14 -11.49 42.22
CA GLY A 9 -16.90 -11.09 40.84
C GLY A 9 -15.84 -10.01 40.72
N ALA A 10 -14.74 -10.14 41.46
CA ALA A 10 -13.52 -9.39 41.17
C ALA A 10 -12.93 -9.94 39.87
N GLY A 11 -13.40 -9.38 38.76
CA GLY A 11 -12.83 -9.57 37.43
C GLY A 11 -12.69 -8.18 36.84
N SER A 12 -11.63 -7.46 37.21
CA SER A 12 -11.17 -6.33 36.41
C SER A 12 -10.65 -6.92 35.10
N GLY A 13 -11.56 -7.17 34.16
CA GLY A 13 -11.22 -7.32 32.76
C GLY A 13 -10.78 -5.96 32.25
N LEU A 14 -9.61 -5.50 32.70
CA LEU A 14 -8.86 -4.45 32.05
C LEU A 14 -8.54 -5.00 30.66
N LEU A 15 -9.37 -4.63 29.68
CA LEU A 15 -8.98 -4.69 28.29
C LEU A 15 -7.81 -3.72 28.17
N HIS A 16 -6.60 -4.25 28.27
CA HIS A 16 -5.41 -3.52 27.91
C HIS A 16 -5.56 -3.17 26.43
N ASN A 17 -5.80 -1.89 26.14
CA ASN A 17 -5.65 -1.35 24.80
C ASN A 17 -4.21 -1.64 24.38
N MET A 18 -3.99 -2.69 23.59
CA MET A 18 -2.70 -3.03 22.98
C MET A 18 -2.37 -2.09 21.80
N SER A 19 -2.96 -0.89 21.75
CA SER A 19 -2.54 0.14 20.82
C SER A 19 -1.20 0.69 21.29
N GLY A 20 -0.11 0.22 20.69
CA GLY A 20 1.18 0.91 20.78
C GLY A 20 1.02 2.38 20.42
N ALA A 21 1.93 3.22 20.92
CA ALA A 21 1.88 4.66 20.64
C ALA A 21 1.80 4.88 19.11
N PRO A 22 0.89 5.75 18.63
CA PRO A 22 0.74 6.00 17.21
C PRO A 22 2.06 6.53 16.66
N GLN A 23 2.72 5.75 15.80
CA GLN A 23 4.00 6.11 15.19
C GLN A 23 3.84 7.27 14.19
N ALA A 24 2.62 7.51 13.72
CA ALA A 24 2.25 8.64 12.88
C ALA A 24 0.87 9.17 13.30
N GLN A 25 0.78 10.47 13.55
CA GLN A 25 -0.49 11.16 13.78
C GLN A 25 -0.78 12.05 12.58
N ILE A 26 -1.86 11.74 11.87
CA ILE A 26 -2.34 12.56 10.76
C ILE A 26 -3.39 13.52 11.30
N GLN A 27 -3.06 14.82 11.37
CA GLN A 27 -4.07 15.86 11.59
C GLN A 27 -4.24 16.67 10.32
N HIS A 28 -5.41 16.56 9.69
CA HIS A 28 -5.81 17.45 8.60
C HIS A 28 -7.08 18.19 9.00
N LYS A 29 -7.03 19.51 8.99
CA LYS A 29 -8.21 20.37 9.19
C LYS A 29 -9.17 20.31 8.00
N SER A 30 -8.71 19.83 6.84
CA SER A 30 -9.53 19.57 5.66
C SER A 30 -8.73 18.76 4.63
N PRO A 31 -9.36 17.84 3.87
CA PRO A 31 -8.77 17.22 2.69
C PRO A 31 -8.66 18.20 1.49
N HIS A 32 -8.92 19.50 1.70
CA HIS A 32 -8.82 20.49 0.63
C HIS A 32 -7.40 20.58 0.07
N ARG A 33 -7.30 20.37 -1.25
CA ARG A 33 -6.07 20.48 -2.05
C ARG A 33 -5.34 21.82 -1.91
N ARG A 34 -6.03 22.89 -1.52
CA ARG A 34 -5.41 24.17 -1.13
C ARG A 34 -4.32 24.01 -0.05
N VAL A 35 -4.38 22.95 0.75
CA VAL A 35 -3.42 22.64 1.82
C VAL A 35 -2.41 21.54 1.42
N CYS A 36 -2.75 20.68 0.46
CA CYS A 36 -1.98 19.46 0.13
C CYS A 36 -1.29 19.48 -1.25
N GLY A 37 -1.31 20.60 -1.98
CA GLY A 37 -0.57 20.73 -3.25
C GLY A 37 -0.95 19.71 -4.35
N ALA A 38 -0.04 19.53 -5.31
CA ALA A 38 -0.19 18.55 -6.40
C ALA A 38 -0.03 17.11 -5.88
N GLY A 39 -0.87 16.20 -6.37
CA GLY A 39 -0.86 14.80 -5.99
C GLY A 39 -0.11 13.90 -6.98
N VAL A 40 0.00 12.62 -6.63
CA VAL A 40 0.51 11.57 -7.53
C VAL A 40 -0.60 10.57 -7.83
N ILE A 41 -0.86 10.36 -9.12
CA ILE A 41 -1.85 9.43 -9.66
C ILE A 41 -1.24 8.04 -9.78
N PHE A 42 -1.86 7.07 -9.11
CA PHE A 42 -1.59 5.65 -9.24
C PHE A 42 -2.82 4.98 -9.84
N ALA A 43 -2.68 4.44 -11.06
CA ALA A 43 -3.80 3.91 -11.82
C ALA A 43 -3.41 2.63 -12.55
N LEU A 44 -4.24 1.59 -12.39
CA LEU A 44 -4.07 0.33 -13.10
C LEU A 44 -4.85 0.39 -14.42
N GLU A 45 -4.13 0.64 -15.52
CA GLU A 45 -4.73 0.72 -16.86
C GLU A 45 -4.73 -0.65 -17.53
N ASN A 46 -5.92 -1.19 -17.81
CA ASN A 46 -6.18 -2.36 -18.68
C ASN A 46 -5.35 -3.64 -18.42
N ILE A 47 -4.61 -3.69 -17.32
CA ILE A 47 -3.90 -4.89 -16.86
C ILE A 47 -4.90 -5.73 -16.07
N ASP A 48 -4.91 -7.03 -16.36
CA ASP A 48 -5.67 -8.00 -15.59
C ASP A 48 -5.22 -8.00 -14.13
N ALA A 49 -6.18 -7.93 -13.22
CA ALA A 49 -5.93 -7.88 -11.79
C ALA A 49 -5.72 -9.27 -11.16
N ASP A 50 -5.79 -10.32 -11.96
CA ASP A 50 -5.40 -11.66 -11.56
C ASP A 50 -4.00 -11.67 -10.90
N PRO A 51 -3.86 -12.19 -9.66
CA PRO A 51 -2.60 -12.16 -8.91
C PRO A 51 -1.41 -12.78 -9.65
N GLU A 52 -1.65 -13.85 -10.42
CA GLU A 52 -0.60 -14.52 -11.18
C GLU A 52 -0.10 -13.63 -12.33
N LYS A 53 -1.02 -13.01 -13.08
CA LYS A 53 -0.69 -12.06 -14.15
C LYS A 53 0.01 -10.81 -13.62
N LEU A 54 -0.41 -10.30 -12.46
CA LEU A 54 0.25 -9.16 -11.81
C LEU A 54 1.69 -9.52 -11.40
N LEU A 55 1.90 -10.66 -10.75
CA LEU A 55 3.23 -11.13 -10.38
C LEU A 55 4.13 -11.30 -11.60
N ARG A 56 3.64 -11.96 -12.66
CA ARG A 56 4.37 -12.11 -13.93
C ARG A 56 4.73 -10.75 -14.54
N SER A 57 3.84 -9.78 -14.47
CA SER A 57 4.07 -8.44 -15.04
C SER A 57 5.12 -7.64 -14.25
N VAL A 58 5.04 -7.69 -12.91
CA VAL A 58 6.05 -7.09 -12.02
C VAL A 58 7.43 -7.71 -12.29
N GLU A 59 7.50 -9.03 -12.45
CA GLU A 59 8.76 -9.72 -12.72
C GLU A 59 9.34 -9.40 -14.09
N ARG A 60 8.51 -9.27 -15.13
CA ARG A 60 8.97 -8.84 -16.46
C ARG A 60 9.61 -7.45 -16.39
N GLN A 61 9.01 -6.50 -15.66
CA GLN A 61 9.60 -5.17 -15.48
C GLN A 61 10.91 -5.24 -14.67
N ALA A 62 10.97 -6.06 -13.61
CA ALA A 62 12.17 -6.24 -12.80
C ALA A 62 13.31 -7.00 -13.51
N SER A 63 12.97 -7.89 -14.47
CA SER A 63 13.92 -8.72 -15.22
C SER A 63 14.87 -7.91 -16.11
N ASN A 64 14.55 -6.63 -16.38
CA ASN A 64 15.45 -5.72 -17.07
C ASN A 64 16.56 -5.15 -16.14
N LEU A 65 16.50 -5.42 -14.83
CA LEU A 65 17.42 -4.83 -13.84
C LEU A 65 18.14 -5.81 -12.89
N SER A 66 17.70 -7.06 -12.71
CA SER A 66 18.43 -7.99 -11.82
C SER A 66 18.06 -9.47 -12.01
N THR A 67 19.08 -10.34 -11.96
CA THR A 67 19.01 -11.80 -12.14
C THR A 67 18.54 -12.55 -10.87
N ASP A 68 18.59 -11.92 -9.69
CA ASP A 68 18.51 -12.65 -8.40
C ASP A 68 17.09 -12.85 -7.84
N LYS A 69 16.07 -12.16 -8.35
CA LYS A 69 14.70 -12.18 -7.76
C LYS A 69 13.67 -12.97 -8.57
N ARG A 70 14.12 -13.89 -9.44
CA ARG A 70 13.22 -14.76 -10.24
C ARG A 70 12.70 -15.97 -9.45
N SER A 71 12.68 -15.92 -8.12
CA SER A 71 12.44 -17.09 -7.26
C SER A 71 11.13 -17.81 -7.55
N TRP A 72 10.08 -17.08 -7.93
CA TRP A 72 8.77 -17.66 -8.29
C TRP A 72 8.78 -18.27 -9.70
N LEU A 73 9.21 -17.53 -10.72
CA LEU A 73 9.35 -18.05 -12.09
C LEU A 73 10.31 -19.25 -12.15
N LEU A 74 11.41 -19.21 -11.40
CA LEU A 74 12.40 -20.30 -11.35
C LEU A 74 11.81 -21.56 -10.72
N ARG A 75 10.99 -21.44 -9.65
CA ARG A 75 10.25 -22.58 -9.08
C ARG A 75 9.31 -23.21 -10.11
N HIS A 76 8.63 -22.38 -10.91
CA HIS A 76 7.72 -22.85 -11.95
C HIS A 76 8.44 -23.47 -13.17
N VAL A 77 9.58 -22.91 -13.58
CA VAL A 77 10.37 -23.37 -14.73
C VAL A 77 11.18 -24.63 -14.42
N ALA A 78 11.55 -24.87 -13.15
CA ALA A 78 12.33 -26.03 -12.72
C ALA A 78 11.53 -27.36 -12.67
N GLY A 79 10.35 -27.44 -13.28
CA GLY A 79 9.52 -28.65 -13.30
C GLY A 79 8.90 -29.00 -11.94
N GLN A 80 8.90 -28.06 -10.98
CA GLN A 80 8.13 -28.21 -9.75
C GLN A 80 6.65 -27.92 -10.03
N ALA A 81 5.76 -28.48 -9.21
CA ALA A 81 4.32 -28.28 -9.33
C ALA A 81 3.97 -26.78 -9.43
N ALA A 82 3.00 -26.46 -10.29
CA ALA A 82 2.50 -25.10 -10.40
C ALA A 82 2.12 -24.58 -9.01
N LEU A 83 2.59 -23.38 -8.66
CA LEU A 83 2.29 -22.77 -7.38
C LEU A 83 0.78 -22.62 -7.22
N THR A 84 0.29 -22.94 -6.03
CA THR A 84 -1.12 -22.79 -5.70
C THR A 84 -1.50 -21.30 -5.69
N GLU A 85 -2.78 -21.01 -5.94
CA GLU A 85 -3.30 -19.64 -5.88
C GLU A 85 -2.96 -18.95 -4.55
N ALA A 86 -3.02 -19.68 -3.43
CA ALA A 86 -2.67 -19.16 -2.10
C ALA A 86 -1.19 -18.77 -1.98
N GLU A 87 -0.27 -19.52 -2.61
CA GLU A 87 1.16 -19.18 -2.63
C GLU A 87 1.44 -17.96 -3.52
N VAL A 88 0.75 -17.86 -4.66
CA VAL A 88 0.80 -16.70 -5.56
C VAL A 88 0.33 -15.44 -4.82
N GLU A 89 -0.80 -15.50 -4.12
CA GLU A 89 -1.28 -14.37 -3.32
C GLU A 89 -0.32 -13.98 -2.20
N ARG A 90 0.24 -14.97 -1.47
CA ARG A 90 1.21 -14.72 -0.40
C ARG A 90 2.44 -14.00 -0.94
N ASP A 91 3.03 -14.52 -2.02
CA ASP A 91 4.22 -13.95 -2.63
C ASP A 91 3.96 -12.51 -3.15
N LEU A 92 2.77 -12.24 -3.70
CA LEU A 92 2.36 -10.90 -4.11
C LEU A 92 2.23 -9.93 -2.92
N ARG A 93 1.61 -10.37 -1.83
CA ARG A 93 1.51 -9.60 -0.58
C ARG A 93 2.87 -9.27 0.00
N GLU A 94 3.78 -10.24 0.04
CA GLU A 94 5.16 -10.06 0.53
C GLU A 94 5.90 -9.00 -0.28
N ARG A 95 5.79 -9.03 -1.61
CA ARG A 95 6.41 -8.02 -2.50
C ARG A 95 5.81 -6.64 -2.31
N ILE A 96 4.49 -6.54 -2.19
CA ILE A 96 3.82 -5.26 -1.92
C ILE A 96 4.28 -4.68 -0.57
N ASN A 97 4.37 -5.52 0.46
CA ASN A 97 4.84 -5.10 1.79
C ASN A 97 6.30 -4.66 1.74
N ALA A 98 7.18 -5.43 1.11
CA ALA A 98 8.59 -5.08 0.96
C ALA A 98 8.76 -3.78 0.16
N HIS A 99 8.03 -3.61 -0.95
CA HIS A 99 8.11 -2.41 -1.78
C HIS A 99 7.60 -1.17 -1.06
N ALA A 100 6.53 -1.29 -0.28
CA ALA A 100 5.97 -0.16 0.47
C ALA A 100 6.97 0.50 1.43
N LEU A 101 7.94 -0.27 1.96
CA LEU A 101 9.01 0.25 2.81
C LEU A 101 10.07 1.05 2.03
N THR A 102 10.18 0.82 0.73
CA THR A 102 11.16 1.48 -0.16
C THR A 102 10.60 2.72 -0.85
N LEU A 103 9.28 2.87 -0.88
CA LEU A 103 8.61 4.00 -1.53
C LEU A 103 8.95 5.30 -0.78
N PRO A 104 9.25 6.41 -1.49
CA PRO A 104 9.45 7.72 -0.90
C PRO A 104 8.10 8.38 -0.53
N LEU A 105 7.23 7.62 0.11
CA LEU A 105 5.90 8.03 0.55
C LEU A 105 5.89 8.10 2.08
N PRO A 106 5.15 9.05 2.68
CA PRO A 106 4.95 9.07 4.11
C PRO A 106 4.25 7.77 4.58
N PRO A 107 4.37 7.40 5.86
CA PRO A 107 3.71 6.21 6.42
C PRO A 107 2.19 6.23 6.23
N ALA A 108 1.61 7.42 6.10
CA ALA A 108 0.22 7.60 5.74
C ALA A 108 -0.01 8.86 4.92
N ALA A 109 -0.97 8.80 4.00
CA ALA A 109 -1.32 9.91 3.10
C ALA A 109 -2.83 9.95 2.83
N LEU A 110 -3.34 11.12 2.44
CA LEU A 110 -4.72 11.25 2.01
C LEU A 110 -4.90 10.72 0.58
N VAL A 111 -6.03 10.07 0.35
CA VAL A 111 -6.44 9.53 -0.95
C VAL A 111 -7.65 10.30 -1.46
N THR A 112 -7.59 10.71 -2.72
CA THR A 112 -8.73 11.21 -3.50
C THR A 112 -8.85 10.47 -4.83
N ASP A 113 -10.02 10.53 -5.46
CA ASP A 113 -10.32 9.98 -6.78
C ASP A 113 -10.44 11.07 -7.86
N ARG A 114 -10.40 12.34 -7.46
CA ARG A 114 -10.45 13.51 -8.34
C ARG A 114 -9.04 13.96 -8.68
N ALA A 115 -8.64 13.76 -9.93
CA ALA A 115 -7.38 14.31 -10.47
C ALA A 115 -7.55 15.79 -10.82
N GLU A 116 -6.46 16.56 -10.71
CA GLU A 116 -6.39 17.96 -11.13
C GLU A 116 -5.19 18.21 -12.05
N ASN A 117 -5.20 19.35 -12.73
CA ASN A 117 -4.09 19.77 -13.58
C ASN A 117 -2.82 19.92 -12.74
N GLY A 118 -1.74 19.27 -13.18
CA GLY A 118 -0.45 19.28 -12.48
C GLY A 118 -0.21 18.07 -11.57
N ASP A 119 -1.18 17.17 -11.40
CA ASP A 119 -0.93 15.88 -10.75
C ASP A 119 0.03 15.03 -11.59
N GLU A 120 1.05 14.47 -10.95
CA GLU A 120 2.03 13.61 -11.61
C GLU A 120 1.50 12.18 -11.73
N ARG A 121 1.87 11.47 -12.80
CA ARG A 121 1.43 10.09 -13.02
C ARG A 121 2.57 9.11 -12.73
N CYS A 122 2.34 8.20 -11.79
CA CYS A 122 3.23 7.08 -11.55
C CYS A 122 3.08 6.05 -12.69
N THR A 123 4.20 5.58 -13.23
CA THR A 123 4.26 4.56 -14.30
C THR A 123 4.82 3.22 -13.84
N ASP A 124 5.47 3.18 -12.68
CA ASP A 124 6.00 1.95 -12.10
C ASP A 124 4.88 1.05 -11.60
N LEU A 125 4.76 -0.16 -12.15
CA LEU A 125 3.65 -1.06 -11.86
C LEU A 125 3.66 -1.51 -10.40
N LEU A 126 4.83 -1.82 -9.85
CA LEU A 126 4.95 -2.29 -8.47
C LEU A 126 4.53 -1.19 -7.49
N SER A 127 4.88 0.05 -7.76
CA SER A 127 4.41 1.23 -7.00
C SER A 127 2.90 1.40 -7.13
N ILE A 128 2.34 1.27 -8.34
CA ILE A 128 0.89 1.37 -8.58
C ILE A 128 0.13 0.31 -7.77
N ILE A 129 0.47 -0.98 -7.92
CA ILE A 129 -0.24 -2.05 -7.21
C ILE A 129 -0.06 -1.94 -5.69
N THR A 130 1.10 -1.49 -5.23
CA THR A 130 1.39 -1.30 -3.82
C THR A 130 0.48 -0.23 -3.21
N VAL A 131 0.41 0.93 -3.86
CA VAL A 131 -0.45 2.03 -3.39
C VAL A 131 -1.91 1.65 -3.47
N LEU A 132 -2.36 0.98 -4.53
CA LEU A 132 -3.75 0.52 -4.67
C LEU A 132 -4.14 -0.46 -3.57
N ALA A 133 -3.31 -1.47 -3.28
CA ALA A 133 -3.59 -2.48 -2.27
C ALA A 133 -3.59 -1.93 -0.84
N LYS A 134 -2.73 -0.94 -0.57
CA LYS A 134 -2.59 -0.30 0.75
C LYS A 134 -3.51 0.89 0.97
N SER A 135 -4.22 1.33 -0.06
CA SER A 135 -5.27 2.35 0.07
C SER A 135 -6.58 1.75 0.53
N SER A 136 -7.33 2.49 1.35
CA SER A 136 -8.72 2.17 1.72
C SER A 136 -9.50 3.46 1.92
N GLY A 137 -10.60 3.61 1.17
CA GLY A 137 -11.39 4.85 1.20
C GLY A 137 -10.55 6.09 0.89
N HIS A 138 -10.36 6.93 1.90
CA HIS A 138 -9.69 8.23 1.80
C HIS A 138 -8.27 8.26 2.37
N VAL A 139 -7.69 7.10 2.71
CA VAL A 139 -6.36 7.03 3.32
C VAL A 139 -5.53 5.92 2.71
N TYR A 140 -4.26 6.21 2.49
CA TYR A 140 -3.19 5.26 2.26
C TYR A 140 -2.44 5.04 3.58
N LEU A 141 -2.16 3.78 3.90
CA LEU A 141 -1.38 3.40 5.08
C LEU A 141 -0.29 2.41 4.65
N ARG A 142 0.98 2.79 4.79
CA ARG A 142 2.13 1.96 4.43
C ARG A 142 2.14 0.64 5.21
N ASP A 143 1.77 0.68 6.49
CA ASP A 143 1.90 -0.48 7.39
C ASP A 143 0.63 -1.34 7.44
N LYS A 144 -0.41 -0.98 6.65
CA LYS A 144 -1.64 -1.77 6.51
C LYS A 144 -1.39 -3.02 5.69
N GLU A 145 -2.02 -4.13 6.08
CA GLU A 145 -2.09 -5.34 5.25
C GLU A 145 -2.63 -5.05 3.84
N PRO A 146 -1.95 -5.51 2.77
CA PRO A 146 -2.41 -5.31 1.40
C PRO A 146 -3.76 -5.98 1.16
N ASN A 147 -4.69 -5.25 0.56
CA ASN A 147 -5.95 -5.81 0.08
C ASN A 147 -5.88 -6.00 -1.44
N LEU A 148 -5.62 -7.23 -1.88
CA LEU A 148 -5.48 -7.55 -3.31
C LEU A 148 -6.78 -7.28 -4.11
N ALA A 149 -7.96 -7.39 -3.48
CA ALA A 149 -9.24 -7.07 -4.14
C ALA A 149 -9.41 -5.58 -4.49
N GLN A 150 -8.57 -4.69 -3.94
CA GLN A 150 -8.54 -3.28 -4.33
C GLN A 150 -7.74 -3.05 -5.62
N ILE A 151 -6.89 -4.00 -6.01
CA ILE A 151 -6.21 -3.99 -7.29
C ILE A 151 -7.23 -4.50 -8.30
N ARG A 152 -7.85 -3.60 -9.06
CA ARG A 152 -8.83 -3.96 -10.09
C ARG A 152 -8.66 -3.07 -11.31
N PRO A 153 -8.96 -3.56 -12.53
CA PRO A 153 -8.78 -2.78 -13.74
C PRO A 153 -9.55 -1.46 -13.68
N GLY A 154 -8.93 -0.37 -14.14
CA GLY A 154 -9.53 0.97 -14.12
C GLY A 154 -9.56 1.64 -12.73
N ARG A 155 -9.11 0.97 -11.67
CA ARG A 155 -8.96 1.63 -10.37
C ARG A 155 -7.84 2.65 -10.44
N ARG A 156 -8.14 3.86 -9.98
CA ARG A 156 -7.15 4.90 -9.67
C ARG A 156 -7.27 5.40 -8.24
N VAL A 157 -6.16 5.85 -7.69
CA VAL A 157 -6.06 6.63 -6.47
C VAL A 157 -5.08 7.77 -6.68
N ILE A 158 -5.35 8.92 -6.08
CA ILE A 158 -4.44 10.06 -6.07
C ILE A 158 -4.01 10.28 -4.62
N LEU A 159 -2.70 10.21 -4.37
CA LEU A 159 -2.14 10.53 -3.06
C LEU A 159 -1.86 12.02 -2.97
N LEU A 160 -2.31 12.64 -1.88
CA LEU A 160 -2.05 14.03 -1.56
C LEU A 160 -1.05 14.11 -0.40
N PHE A 161 -0.10 15.04 -0.50
CA PHE A 161 0.94 15.24 0.51
C PHE A 161 0.82 16.64 1.12
N PRO A 162 0.81 16.79 2.45
CA PRO A 162 0.77 18.11 3.06
C PRO A 162 2.02 18.92 2.68
N GLY A 163 1.81 20.14 2.18
CA GLY A 163 2.87 20.99 1.63
C GLY A 163 3.02 20.79 0.12
N GLY A 164 2.61 21.81 -0.65
CA GLY A 164 2.97 21.89 -2.05
C GLY A 164 4.48 21.78 -2.19
N ARG A 165 4.93 21.14 -3.26
CA ARG A 165 6.35 20.97 -3.62
C ARG A 165 6.98 22.35 -3.87
N ALA A 166 7.34 23.05 -2.81
CA ALA A 166 8.15 24.25 -2.80
C ALA A 166 8.79 24.34 -1.41
N ASP A 167 10.12 24.45 -1.39
CA ASP A 167 10.99 24.63 -0.22
C ASP A 167 11.59 23.36 0.39
N THR A 168 12.44 22.71 -0.41
CA THR A 168 13.84 22.53 0.02
C THR A 168 14.70 22.34 -1.22
N GLU A 169 15.32 23.44 -1.65
CA GLU A 169 16.60 23.34 -2.33
C GLU A 169 17.52 22.43 -1.50
N SER A 170 18.30 21.61 -2.19
CA SER A 170 19.26 20.65 -1.64
C SER A 170 18.70 19.28 -1.25
N ARG A 171 18.36 18.48 -2.27
CA ARG A 171 19.20 17.31 -2.63
C ARG A 171 18.74 16.69 -3.93
N SER A 172 19.69 16.63 -4.85
CA SER A 172 19.71 15.83 -6.07
C SER A 172 19.09 14.44 -5.87
N ALA A 173 17.86 14.26 -6.31
CA ALA A 173 17.35 12.95 -6.70
C ALA A 173 16.32 13.17 -7.80
N ARG A 174 16.77 13.00 -9.04
CA ARG A 174 15.90 12.77 -10.19
C ARG A 174 14.98 11.59 -9.84
N ILE A 175 13.72 11.89 -9.60
CA ILE A 175 12.70 10.86 -9.38
C ILE A 175 12.21 10.39 -10.75
N LEU A 176 12.44 9.10 -11.00
CA LEU A 176 11.79 8.23 -11.99
C LEU A 176 12.09 8.49 -13.48
N ARG A 177 13.35 8.24 -13.87
CA ARG A 177 13.63 7.47 -15.08
C ARG A 177 14.55 6.31 -14.68
N VAL A 178 13.96 5.13 -14.53
CA VAL A 178 14.65 3.85 -14.62
C VAL A 178 13.80 2.99 -15.53
#